data_AF-A0A433JDM6-F1
#
_entry.id   AF-A0A433JDM6-F1
#
_cell.length_a   1.000
_cell.length_b   1.000
_cell.length_c   1.000
_cell.angle_alpha   90.00
_cell.angle_beta   90.00
_cell.angle_gamma   90.00
#
_symmetry.space_group_name_H-M   'P 1'
#
loop_
_entity.id
_entity.type
_entity.pdbx_description
1 polymer ?
#
loop_
_entity_poly.entity_id
_entity_poly.type
_entity_poly.pdbx_seq_one_letter_code
_entity_poly.pdbx_strand_id
1 'polypeptide(L)'
;MSTRFRLAALIFGMTNAVLFGAGILLVVTVPELMEQAITLIPIVVALSFLIAAPIAWFLAPRLRLRFWRGREDEQQRRPIRRAPL
;
A
#
# COMPACT_ATOMS: atom_id res chain seq x y z
N MET A 1 9.65 14.38 -7.46
CA MET A 1 9.11 13.30 -6.60
C MET A 1 7.84 12.75 -7.23
N SER A 2 7.89 11.55 -7.82
CA SER A 2 6.78 11.02 -8.60
C SER A 2 5.62 10.62 -7.68
N THR A 3 4.41 11.12 -7.92
CA THR A 3 3.17 10.88 -7.14
C THR A 3 2.91 9.38 -6.84
N ARG A 4 3.38 8.49 -7.73
CA ARG A 4 3.43 7.03 -7.55
C ARG A 4 4.11 6.56 -6.26
N PHE A 5 5.22 7.19 -5.86
CA PHE A 5 5.96 6.84 -4.66
C PHE A 5 5.19 7.25 -3.40
N ARG A 6 4.49 8.39 -3.47
CA ARG A 6 3.61 8.87 -2.39
C ARG A 6 2.44 7.91 -2.14
N LEU A 7 1.78 7.43 -3.20
CA LEU A 7 0.70 6.45 -3.07
C LEU A 7 1.21 5.11 -2.50
N ALA A 8 2.33 4.62 -3.01
CA ALA A 8 2.92 3.37 -2.54
C ALA A 8 3.34 3.45 -1.07
N ALA A 9 3.97 4.57 -0.66
CA ALA A 9 4.35 4.81 0.73
C ALA A 9 3.14 4.91 1.66
N LEU A 10 2.06 5.56 1.23
CA LEU A 10 0.82 5.66 2.01
C LEU A 10 0.19 4.28 2.22
N ILE A 11 0.04 3.50 1.15
CA ILE A 11 -0.53 2.15 1.21
C ILE A 11 0.35 1.24 2.07
N PHE A 12 1.67 1.29 1.89
CA PHE A 12 2.61 0.53 2.70
C PHE A 12 2.47 0.84 4.18
N GLY A 13 2.38 2.13 4.55
CA GLY A 13 2.17 2.54 5.94
C GLY A 13 0.88 1.97 6.53
N MET A 14 -0.24 2.07 5.81
CA MET A 14 -1.54 1.55 6.26
C MET A 14 -1.52 0.02 6.39
N THR A 15 -1.00 -0.70 5.40
CA THR A 15 -0.91 -2.16 5.42
C THR A 15 0.01 -2.64 6.54
N ASN A 16 1.18 -2.02 6.73
CA ASN A 16 2.12 -2.38 7.78
C ASN A 16 1.51 -2.15 9.17
N ALA A 17 0.80 -1.03 9.38
CA ALA A 17 0.13 -0.73 10.64
C ALA A 17 -0.98 -1.74 10.98
N VAL A 18 -1.80 -2.14 9.99
CA VAL A 18 -2.86 -3.14 10.19
C VAL A 18 -2.28 -4.52 10.51
N LEU A 19 -1.26 -4.97 9.77
CA LEU A 19 -0.59 -6.25 10.02
C LEU A 19 0.07 -6.28 11.39
N PHE A 20 0.81 -5.21 11.74
CA PHE A 20 1.44 -5.08 13.04
C PHE A 20 0.41 -5.11 14.18
N GLY A 21 -0.66 -4.33 14.07
CA GLY A 21 -1.72 -4.29 15.08
C GLY A 21 -2.40 -5.65 15.26
N ALA A 22 -2.74 -6.34 14.16
CA ALA A 22 -3.33 -7.67 14.21
C ALA A 22 -2.37 -8.72 14.82
N GLY A 23 -1.07 -8.64 14.48
CA GLY A 23 -0.06 -9.54 15.03
C GLY A 23 0.17 -9.32 16.53
N ILE A 24 0.26 -8.07 16.99
CA ILE A 24 0.33 -7.74 18.42
C ILE A 24 -0.91 -8.24 19.15
N LEU A 25 -2.10 -8.02 18.57
CA LEU A 25 -3.36 -8.49 19.15
C LEU A 25 -3.35 -10.01 19.33
N LEU A 26 -2.86 -10.77 18.35
CA LEU A 26 -2.71 -12.23 18.47
C LEU A 26 -1.72 -12.63 19.58
N VAL A 27 -0.56 -11.97 19.67
CA VAL A 27 0.44 -12.27 20.71
C VAL A 27 -0.10 -12.01 22.11
N VAL A 28 -0.85 -10.93 22.29
CA VAL A 28 -1.39 -10.55 23.60
C VAL A 28 -2.64 -11.36 23.98
N THR A 29 -3.45 -11.76 23.01
CA THR A 29 -4.67 -12.55 23.28
C THR A 29 -4.38 -14.01 23.56
N VAL A 30 -3.27 -14.56 23.03
CA VAL A 30 -2.88 -15.95 23.29
C VAL A 30 -1.89 -16.02 24.46
N PRO A 31 -2.27 -16.57 25.62
CA PRO A 31 -1.44 -16.55 26.83
C PRO A 31 -0.11 -17.33 26.67
N GLU A 32 -0.09 -18.40 25.87
CA GLU A 32 1.14 -19.14 25.54
C GLU A 32 2.16 -18.29 24.76
N LEU A 33 1.69 -17.34 23.95
CA LEU A 33 2.55 -16.42 23.22
C LEU A 33 3.01 -15.26 24.11
N MET A 34 2.25 -14.90 25.14
CA MET A 34 2.66 -13.84 26.07
C MET A 34 3.89 -14.22 26.89
N GLU A 35 4.10 -15.48 27.24
CA GLU A 35 5.31 -15.92 27.96
C GLU A 35 6.60 -15.61 27.17
N GLN A 36 6.51 -15.63 25.84
CA GLN A 36 7.61 -15.35 24.93
C GLN A 36 7.48 -13.98 24.26
N ALA A 37 6.65 -13.06 24.81
CA ALA A 37 6.36 -11.77 24.19
C ALA A 37 7.64 -10.96 23.86
N ILE A 38 8.66 -11.02 24.71
CA ILE A 38 9.97 -10.37 24.49
C ILE A 38 10.61 -10.81 23.17
N THR A 39 10.41 -12.06 22.75
CA THR A 39 10.97 -12.61 21.50
C THR A 39 9.95 -12.54 20.36
N LEU A 40 8.67 -12.78 20.64
CA LEU A 40 7.61 -12.83 19.63
C LEU A 40 7.25 -11.46 19.09
N ILE A 41 7.25 -10.40 19.90
CA ILE A 41 6.95 -9.04 19.43
C ILE A 41 7.91 -8.60 18.30
N PRO A 42 9.25 -8.67 18.46
CA PRO A 42 10.16 -8.33 17.36
C PRO A 42 10.03 -9.28 16.16
N ILE A 43 9.70 -10.56 16.36
CA ILE A 43 9.40 -11.50 15.26
C ILE A 43 8.16 -11.07 14.49
N VAL A 44 7.09 -10.69 15.17
CA VAL A 44 5.85 -10.19 14.57
C VAL A 44 6.11 -8.91 13.79
N VAL A 45 6.94 -8.00 14.32
CA VAL A 45 7.37 -6.80 13.59
C VAL A 45 8.10 -7.20 12.30
N ALA A 46 9.09 -8.09 12.40
CA ALA A 46 9.86 -8.55 11.24
C ALA A 46 8.95 -9.21 10.19
N LEU A 47 8.07 -10.12 10.59
CA LEU A 47 7.07 -10.76 9.73
C LEU A 47 6.11 -9.75 9.10
N SER A 48 5.64 -8.77 9.87
CA SER A 48 4.73 -7.72 9.37
C SER A 48 5.40 -6.91 8.26
N PHE A 49 6.66 -6.52 8.44
CA PHE A 49 7.44 -5.86 7.39
C PHE A 49 7.67 -6.76 6.17
N LEU A 50 7.99 -8.04 6.41
CA LEU A 50 8.26 -9.03 5.36
C LEU A 50 7.02 -9.36 4.52
N ILE A 51 5.83 -9.29 5.12
CA ILE A 51 4.53 -9.51 4.47
C ILE A 51 4.02 -8.20 3.84
N ALA A 52 4.26 -7.05 4.47
CA ALA A 52 3.87 -5.75 3.94
C ALA A 52 4.57 -5.41 2.61
N ALA A 53 5.85 -5.78 2.47
CA ALA A 53 6.61 -5.55 1.24
C ALA A 53 6.02 -6.25 0.00
N PRO A 54 5.76 -7.57 -0.01
CA PRO A 54 5.11 -8.26 -1.12
C PRO A 54 3.67 -7.80 -1.32
N ILE A 55 2.90 -7.51 -0.26
CA ILE A 55 1.53 -6.98 -0.42
C ILE A 55 1.54 -5.62 -1.12
N ALA A 56 2.42 -4.70 -0.71
CA ALA A 56 2.58 -3.40 -1.36
C ALA A 56 3.06 -3.55 -2.81
N TRP A 57 3.99 -4.47 -3.07
CA TRP A 57 4.46 -4.80 -4.41
C TRP A 57 3.35 -5.42 -5.28
N PHE A 58 2.45 -6.23 -4.71
CA PHE A 58 1.33 -6.85 -5.43
C PHE A 58 0.19 -5.87 -5.69
N LEU A 59 0.00 -4.87 -4.83
CA LEU A 59 -1.02 -3.83 -5.00
C LEU A 59 -0.59 -2.76 -6.02
N ALA A 60 0.71 -2.46 -6.12
CA ALA A 60 1.28 -1.50 -7.08
C ALA A 60 0.94 -1.78 -8.58
N PRO A 61 1.01 -3.01 -9.12
CA PRO A 61 0.64 -3.30 -10.50
C PRO A 61 -0.87 -3.21 -10.74
N ARG A 62 -1.71 -3.54 -9.74
CA ARG A 62 -3.17 -3.47 -9.87
C ARG A 62 -3.69 -2.04 -10.04
N LEU A 63 -3.01 -1.05 -9.45
CA LEU A 63 -3.32 0.37 -9.67
C LEU A 63 -2.80 0.91 -11.02
N ARG A 64 -1.77 0.27 -11.60
CA ARG A 64 -1.16 0.71 -12.87
C ARG A 64 -2.01 0.38 -14.09
N LEU A 65 -2.85 -0.67 -14.02
CA LEU A 65 -3.63 -1.14 -15.17
C LEU A 65 -4.93 -0.35 -15.44
N ARG A 66 -5.43 0.44 -14.48
CA ARG A 66 -6.75 1.08 -14.62
C ARG A 66 -6.75 2.58 -14.93
N PHE A 67 -5.66 3.31 -14.66
CA PHE A 67 -5.69 4.79 -14.73
C PHE A 67 -4.95 5.44 -15.90
N TRP A 68 -4.31 4.66 -16.77
CA TRP A 68 -3.55 5.23 -17.90
C TRP A 68 -4.25 5.15 -19.27
N ARG A 69 -5.45 4.57 -19.36
CA ARG A 69 -6.24 4.58 -20.61
C ARG A 69 -7.36 5.62 -20.67
N GLY A 70 -7.59 6.39 -19.59
CA GLY A 70 -8.74 7.30 -19.51
C GLY A 70 -8.42 8.78 -19.51
N ARG A 71 -7.15 9.19 -19.58
CA ARG A 71 -6.77 10.62 -19.47
C ARG A 71 -6.00 11.18 -20.66
N GLU A 72 -5.50 10.34 -21.56
CA GLU A 72 -4.87 10.81 -22.81
C GLU A 72 -5.94 11.05 -23.90
N ASP A 73 -7.03 10.26 -23.89
CA ASP A 73 -8.10 10.36 -24.89
C ASP A 73 -8.98 11.62 -24.72
N GLU A 74 -9.16 12.11 -23.50
CA GLU A 74 -10.03 13.27 -23.21
C GLU A 74 -9.34 14.61 -23.49
N GLN A 75 -8.02 14.68 -23.30
CA GLN A 75 -7.23 15.89 -23.58
C GLN A 75 -7.03 16.09 -25.09
N GLN A 76 -6.99 15.01 -25.87
CA GLN A 76 -6.87 15.05 -27.33
C GLN A 76 -8.22 15.34 -28.02
N ARG A 77 -9.35 15.18 -27.31
CA ARG A 77 -10.71 15.55 -27.76
C ARG A 77 -11.13 16.96 -27.38
N ARG A 78 -10.22 17.85 -26.99
CA ARG A 78 -10.48 19.28 -27.15
C ARG A 78 -10.11 19.66 -28.58
N PRO A 79 -11.06 19.68 -29.53
CA PRO A 79 -10.79 20.29 -30.82
C PRO A 79 -10.33 21.71 -30.50
N ILE A 80 -9.16 22.04 -31.05
CA ILE A 80 -8.71 23.40 -31.23
C ILE A 80 -9.82 24.07 -32.03
N ARG A 81 -10.84 24.58 -31.34
CA ARG A 81 -11.85 25.46 -31.90
C ARG A 81 -11.12 26.77 -32.12
N ARG A 82 -10.34 26.77 -33.20
CA ARG A 82 -10.16 27.95 -34.03
C ARG A 82 -11.56 28.49 -34.22
N ALA A 83 -11.83 29.65 -33.66
CA ALA A 83 -12.78 30.55 -34.27
C ALA A 83 -12.01 31.84 -34.61
N PRO A 84 -12.19 32.32 -35.84
CA PRO A 84 -11.35 33.30 -36.47
C PRO A 84 -11.94 34.72 -36.32
N LEU A 85 -11.08 35.71 -36.59
CA LEU A 85 -11.35 37.13 -36.77
C LEU A 85 -11.60 37.92 -35.47
#